data_AF-A0A965P7B3-F1
#
_entry.id   AF-A0A965P7B3-F1
#
_cell.length_a   1.000
_cell.length_b   1.000
_cell.length_c   1.000
_cell.angle_alpha   90.00
_cell.angle_beta   90.00
_cell.angle_gamma   90.00
#
_symmetry.space_group_name_H-M   'P 1'
#
loop_
_entity.id
_entity.type
_entity.pdbx_description
1 polymer ?
#
loop_
_entity_poly.entity_id
_entity_poly.type
_entity_poly.pdbx_seq_one_letter_code
_entity_poly.pdbx_strand_id
1 'polypeptide(L)'
;MSENLPELTEEQQLNLLNEWNNRADNPPSLTELVKLAFGRDDLDGRSKEGKAVKQFLAARQIKPRKSHEYQAKGLIELTEDQKEYISNNCATMTGIEIAKILFKNESLTNLSQETRSVLEYMKTIPSNIKYLNDTNENAATEIYKAPRSEERMIAKINRYILDGIDKEKITPRQKKEVNSLIGYMNTYRFTHQINLYDDENDRELFESSFVRYTYDKSDLTQEEVDQYIVLATEVVISSSIQQTITTLQNQIDIATQEDGKIPMTLVEASSTARKEYNDCVNRQQKLLQDLKVKRSERLSKQVKENASILNLVEMWKQEESRQKLLKIAELRKNTIKKEIERLGTMDELKARILGISEDDILNG
;
A
#
# COMPACT_ATOMS: atom_id res chain seq x y z
N MET A 1 15.90 34.74 23.91
CA MET A 1 17.24 35.33 23.70
C MET A 1 17.23 36.01 22.35
N SER A 2 17.25 37.34 22.32
CA SER A 2 17.45 38.12 21.10
C SER A 2 18.88 37.85 20.62
N GLU A 3 19.04 37.02 19.58
CA GLU A 3 20.31 36.89 18.89
C GLU A 3 20.71 38.28 18.40
N ASN A 4 21.91 38.74 18.77
CA ASN A 4 22.49 39.98 18.28
C ASN A 4 22.82 39.77 16.79
N LEU A 5 21.87 40.12 15.92
CA LEU A 5 22.01 40.00 14.47
C LEU A 5 22.81 41.20 13.94
N PRO A 6 23.68 41.01 12.93
CA PRO A 6 24.39 42.11 12.32
C PRO A 6 23.40 43.07 11.63
N GLU A 7 23.53 44.38 11.88
CA GLU A 7 22.74 45.39 11.17
C GLU A 7 23.25 45.53 9.72
N LEU A 8 22.32 45.55 8.77
CA LEU A 8 22.64 45.76 7.35
C LEU A 8 22.86 47.25 7.10
N THR A 9 23.98 47.58 6.46
CA THR A 9 24.28 48.95 6.03
C THR A 9 23.28 49.44 4.97
N GLU A 10 23.11 50.76 4.84
CA GLU A 10 22.18 51.35 3.86
C GLU A 10 22.50 50.94 2.41
N GLU A 11 23.80 50.77 2.09
CA GLU A 11 24.26 50.29 0.79
C GLU A 11 23.83 48.84 0.51
N GLN A 12 23.96 47.94 1.50
CA GLN A 12 23.51 46.56 1.40
C GLN A 12 21.99 46.47 1.23
N GLN A 13 21.25 47.30 1.96
CA GLN A 13 19.80 47.38 1.85
C GLN A 13 19.35 47.84 0.45
N LEU A 14 20.04 48.84 -0.12
CA LEU A 14 19.75 49.35 -1.47
C LEU A 14 20.05 48.29 -2.54
N ASN A 15 21.19 47.60 -2.44
CA ASN A 15 21.58 46.55 -3.38
C ASN A 15 20.59 45.37 -3.39
N LEU A 16 20.12 44.95 -2.22
CA LEU A 16 19.09 43.90 -2.09
C LEU A 16 17.79 44.27 -2.81
N LEU A 17 17.37 45.53 -2.71
CA LEU A 17 16.11 46.00 -3.32
C LEU A 17 16.25 46.20 -4.82
N ASN A 18 17.38 46.74 -5.27
CA ASN A 18 17.64 46.92 -6.70
C ASN A 18 17.67 45.57 -7.42
N GLU A 19 18.38 44.58 -6.86
CA GLU A 19 18.44 43.26 -7.47
C GLU A 19 17.09 42.54 -7.46
N TRP A 20 16.32 42.71 -6.39
CA TRP A 20 14.97 42.18 -6.30
C TRP A 20 14.02 42.80 -7.35
N ASN A 21 14.07 44.12 -7.51
CA ASN A 21 13.18 44.84 -8.43
C ASN A 21 13.58 44.68 -9.90
N ASN A 22 14.87 44.48 -10.20
CA ASN A 22 15.36 44.28 -11.56
C ASN A 22 15.00 42.90 -12.14
N ARG A 23 14.66 41.92 -11.29
CA ARG A 23 14.34 40.54 -11.71
C ARG A 23 12.88 40.16 -11.40
N ALA A 24 11.93 40.80 -12.09
CA ALA A 24 10.50 40.54 -11.90
C ALA A 24 10.09 39.10 -12.26
N ASP A 25 10.59 38.55 -13.38
CA ASP A 25 10.20 37.22 -13.86
C ASP A 25 10.95 36.07 -13.15
N ASN A 26 12.16 36.32 -12.64
CA ASN A 26 12.96 35.33 -11.91
C ASN A 26 13.64 35.97 -10.68
N PRO A 27 12.88 36.21 -9.60
CA PRO A 27 13.41 36.86 -8.42
C PRO A 27 14.52 36.03 -7.76
N PRO A 28 15.59 36.68 -7.27
CA PRO A 28 16.75 35.99 -6.72
C PRO A 28 16.40 35.18 -5.46
N SER A 29 17.10 34.06 -5.28
CA SER A 29 16.92 33.20 -4.11
C SER A 29 17.45 33.85 -2.83
N LEU A 30 17.00 33.39 -1.65
CA LEU A 30 17.52 33.90 -0.38
C LEU A 30 19.05 33.75 -0.29
N THR A 31 19.61 32.64 -0.76
CA THR A 31 21.07 32.41 -0.75
C THR A 31 21.79 33.40 -1.67
N GLU A 32 21.26 33.66 -2.87
CA GLU A 32 21.82 34.67 -3.79
C GLU A 32 21.82 36.07 -3.18
N LEU A 33 20.72 36.47 -2.53
CA LEU A 33 20.61 37.76 -1.86
C LEU A 33 21.58 37.90 -0.70
N VAL A 34 21.80 36.82 0.08
CA VAL A 34 22.76 36.81 1.18
C VAL A 34 24.20 36.93 0.67
N LYS A 35 24.54 36.21 -0.40
CA LYS A 35 25.85 36.30 -1.05
C LYS A 35 26.11 37.70 -1.62
N LEU A 36 25.08 38.29 -2.25
CA LEU A 36 25.15 39.62 -2.85
C LEU A 36 25.29 40.72 -1.79
N ALA A 37 24.62 40.60 -0.65
CA ALA A 37 24.72 41.58 0.43
C ALA A 37 26.08 41.58 1.15
N PHE A 38 26.75 40.42 1.25
CA PHE A 38 27.98 40.30 2.05
C PHE A 38 29.24 39.98 1.23
N GLY A 39 29.13 39.78 -0.08
CA GLY A 39 30.26 39.47 -0.97
C GLY A 39 30.97 38.15 -0.62
N ARG A 40 30.25 37.22 0.02
CA ARG A 40 30.80 36.01 0.62
C ARG A 40 30.03 34.78 0.18
N ASP A 41 30.74 33.84 -0.45
CA ASP A 41 30.16 32.63 -1.02
C ASP A 41 29.84 31.52 -0.01
N ASP A 42 30.35 31.62 1.22
CA ASP A 42 30.19 30.65 2.30
C ASP A 42 28.92 30.87 3.15
N LEU A 43 28.15 31.94 2.86
CA LEU A 43 26.96 32.31 3.62
C LEU A 43 25.68 31.76 2.98
N ASP A 44 24.79 31.25 3.83
CA ASP A 44 23.44 30.79 3.46
C ASP A 44 22.39 31.38 4.41
N GLY A 45 21.09 31.25 4.11
CA GLY A 45 19.97 31.78 4.89
C GLY A 45 19.87 31.33 6.34
N ARG A 46 20.73 30.39 6.79
CA ARG A 46 20.86 29.93 8.18
C ARG A 46 21.92 30.68 8.99
N SER A 47 22.84 31.39 8.32
CA SER A 47 23.89 32.21 8.94
C SER A 47 23.30 33.41 9.70
N LYS A 48 24.11 34.08 10.54
CA LYS A 48 23.66 35.27 11.28
C LYS A 48 23.32 36.40 10.31
N GLU A 49 24.13 36.52 9.28
CA GLU A 49 24.02 37.40 8.12
C GLU A 49 22.75 37.07 7.32
N GLY A 50 22.50 35.78 7.07
CA GLY A 50 21.30 35.30 6.40
C GLY A 50 20.01 35.58 7.16
N LYS A 51 20.04 35.48 8.50
CA LYS A 51 18.93 35.88 9.38
C LYS A 51 18.67 37.38 9.34
N ALA A 52 19.72 38.21 9.29
CA ALA A 52 19.59 39.67 9.15
C ALA A 52 18.94 40.08 7.82
N VAL A 53 19.39 39.49 6.70
CA VAL A 53 18.78 39.68 5.37
C VAL A 53 17.32 39.23 5.36
N LYS A 54 17.01 38.09 5.97
CA LYS A 54 15.63 37.59 6.09
C LYS A 54 14.74 38.53 6.90
N GLN A 55 15.26 39.11 7.99
CA GLN A 55 14.52 40.07 8.82
C GLN A 55 14.24 41.37 8.06
N PHE A 56 15.22 41.88 7.32
CA PHE A 56 15.07 43.07 6.49
C PHE A 56 14.05 42.87 5.37
N LEU A 57 14.15 41.75 4.64
CA LEU A 57 13.20 41.42 3.57
C LEU A 57 11.78 41.22 4.12
N ALA A 58 11.64 40.56 5.27
CA ALA A 58 10.35 40.38 5.95
C ALA A 58 9.73 41.72 6.38
N ALA A 59 10.52 42.68 6.86
CA ALA A 59 10.05 44.02 7.22
C ALA A 59 9.46 44.78 6.03
N ARG A 60 9.91 44.48 4.80
CA ARG A 60 9.39 45.04 3.55
C ARG A 60 8.37 44.14 2.85
N GLN A 61 7.87 43.11 3.54
CA GLN A 61 6.93 42.11 3.01
C GLN A 61 7.46 41.31 1.80
N ILE A 62 8.78 41.28 1.61
CA ILE A 62 9.45 40.51 0.57
C ILE A 62 9.74 39.11 1.12
N LYS A 63 9.22 38.08 0.44
CA LYS A 63 9.48 36.68 0.77
C LYS A 63 10.38 36.06 -0.30
N PRO A 64 11.71 36.08 -0.11
CA PRO A 64 12.63 35.43 -1.05
C PRO A 64 12.42 33.92 -1.04
N ARG A 65 12.63 33.31 -2.21
CA ARG A 65 12.48 31.87 -2.41
C ARG A 65 13.48 31.10 -1.56
N LYS A 66 13.08 29.94 -1.06
CA LYS A 66 14.00 29.02 -0.39
C LYS A 66 14.87 28.34 -1.44
N SER A 67 16.13 28.06 -1.12
CA SER A 67 17.10 27.45 -2.04
C SER A 67 16.71 26.05 -2.52
N HIS A 68 15.75 25.40 -1.85
CA HIS A 68 15.20 24.08 -2.20
C HIS A 68 13.80 24.15 -2.84
N GLU A 69 13.29 25.33 -3.14
CA GLU A 69 11.96 25.48 -3.74
C GLU A 69 12.01 25.11 -5.22
N TYR A 70 11.33 24.01 -5.58
CA TYR A 70 11.33 23.46 -6.93
C TYR A 70 10.71 24.45 -7.93
N GLN A 71 11.45 24.80 -8.97
CA GLN A 71 10.90 25.48 -10.14
C GLN A 71 10.55 24.43 -11.18
N ALA A 72 9.29 24.42 -11.61
CA ALA A 72 8.91 23.69 -12.82
C ALA A 72 9.61 24.36 -14.00
N LYS A 73 10.70 23.77 -14.48
CA LYS A 73 11.24 24.11 -15.80
C LYS A 73 10.14 23.73 -16.80
N GLY A 74 9.70 24.69 -17.62
CA GLY A 74 8.68 24.48 -18.64
C GLY A 74 9.11 23.47 -19.70
N LEU A 75 8.32 23.26 -20.74
CA LEU A 75 8.77 22.44 -21.87
C LEU A 75 9.85 23.17 -22.67
N ILE A 76 10.75 22.41 -23.30
CA ILE A 76 11.74 22.92 -24.23
C ILE A 76 11.03 23.18 -25.55
N GLU A 77 11.26 24.35 -26.15
CA GLU A 77 10.82 24.63 -27.52
C GLU A 77 11.65 23.79 -28.49
N LEU A 78 10.98 22.89 -29.21
CA LEU A 78 11.61 22.04 -30.22
C LEU A 78 11.80 22.83 -31.52
N THR A 79 13.01 22.74 -32.08
CA THR A 79 13.33 23.25 -33.42
C THR A 79 12.56 22.49 -34.51
N GLU A 80 12.41 23.07 -35.70
CA GLU A 80 11.72 22.42 -36.81
C GLU A 80 12.40 21.09 -37.22
N ASP A 81 13.73 21.03 -37.23
CA ASP A 81 14.48 19.79 -37.51
C ASP A 81 14.19 18.70 -36.48
N GLN A 82 14.05 19.07 -35.19
CA GLN A 82 13.68 18.13 -34.13
C GLN A 82 12.25 17.63 -34.31
N LYS A 83 11.32 18.51 -34.69
CA LYS A 83 9.92 18.16 -34.97
C LYS A 83 9.80 17.21 -36.16
N GLU A 84 10.55 17.46 -37.23
CA GLU A 84 10.61 16.58 -38.40
C GLU A 84 11.16 15.20 -38.02
N TYR A 85 12.25 15.17 -37.26
CA TYR A 85 12.81 13.91 -36.76
C TYR A 85 11.83 13.12 -35.89
N ILE A 86 11.10 13.79 -34.98
CA ILE A 86 10.06 13.14 -34.16
C ILE A 86 8.95 12.59 -35.05
N SER A 87 8.49 13.36 -36.05
CA SER A 87 7.40 12.94 -36.94
C SER A 87 7.75 11.73 -37.78
N ASN A 88 9.01 11.61 -38.20
CA ASN A 88 9.48 10.47 -39.00
C ASN A 88 9.73 9.21 -38.17
N ASN A 89 10.08 9.34 -36.89
CA ASN A 89 10.50 8.22 -36.03
C ASN A 89 9.48 7.87 -34.93
N CYS A 90 8.41 8.64 -34.75
CA CYS A 90 7.40 8.38 -33.71
C CYS A 90 6.63 7.07 -33.90
N ALA A 91 6.67 6.48 -35.11
CA ALA A 91 6.06 5.19 -35.38
C ALA A 91 6.93 4.01 -34.91
N THR A 92 8.25 4.17 -34.85
CA THR A 92 9.19 3.07 -34.60
C THR A 92 9.92 3.17 -33.26
N MET A 93 9.95 4.35 -32.63
CA MET A 93 10.72 4.62 -31.42
C MET A 93 9.87 5.24 -30.31
N THR A 94 10.22 4.94 -29.06
CA THR A 94 9.58 5.56 -27.89
C THR A 94 10.04 7.00 -27.70
N GLY A 95 9.21 7.84 -27.06
CA GLY A 95 9.55 9.24 -26.82
C GLY A 95 10.85 9.45 -26.03
N ILE A 96 11.23 8.50 -25.15
CA ILE A 96 12.51 8.52 -24.43
C ILE A 96 13.69 8.21 -25.35
N GLU A 97 13.58 7.23 -26.24
CA GLU A 97 14.64 6.90 -27.19
C GLU A 97 14.89 8.04 -28.18
N ILE A 98 13.80 8.64 -28.68
CA ILE A 98 13.87 9.83 -29.53
C ILE A 98 14.55 10.97 -28.77
N ALA A 99 14.19 11.22 -27.50
CA ALA A 99 14.83 12.25 -26.70
C ALA A 99 16.33 11.98 -26.45
N LYS A 100 16.72 10.73 -26.17
CA LYS A 100 18.13 10.36 -25.99
C LYS A 100 18.97 10.65 -27.24
N ILE A 101 18.40 10.39 -28.42
CA ILE A 101 19.08 10.65 -29.70
C ILE A 101 19.12 12.15 -30.01
N LEU A 102 17.99 12.85 -29.91
CA LEU A 102 17.88 14.28 -30.23
C LEU A 102 18.77 15.15 -29.35
N PHE A 103 18.81 14.85 -28.05
CA PHE A 103 19.57 15.63 -27.07
C PHE A 103 20.93 15.02 -26.75
N LYS A 104 21.31 13.93 -27.43
CA LYS A 104 22.60 13.22 -27.29
C LYS A 104 22.95 12.94 -25.83
N ASN A 105 21.95 12.52 -25.06
CA ASN A 105 22.09 12.29 -23.63
C ASN A 105 21.43 10.98 -23.23
N GLU A 106 22.25 9.95 -23.01
CA GLU A 106 21.78 8.62 -22.65
C GLU A 106 21.21 8.52 -21.23
N SER A 107 21.51 9.50 -20.37
CA SER A 107 21.06 9.58 -18.97
C SER A 107 19.63 10.12 -18.81
N LEU A 108 18.96 10.48 -19.90
CA LEU A 108 17.59 10.97 -19.87
C LEU A 108 16.62 9.91 -19.35
N THR A 109 15.64 10.37 -18.58
CA THR A 109 14.55 9.58 -18.02
C THR A 109 13.20 10.07 -18.57
N ASN A 110 12.12 9.34 -18.29
CA ASN A 110 10.76 9.77 -18.67
C ASN A 110 10.34 11.10 -18.00
N LEU A 111 10.95 11.47 -16.87
CA LEU A 111 10.66 12.72 -16.16
C LEU A 111 11.54 13.89 -16.61
N SER A 112 12.56 13.63 -17.44
CA SER A 112 13.43 14.67 -17.96
C SER A 112 12.63 15.67 -18.81
N GLN A 113 13.03 16.93 -18.77
CA GLN A 113 12.34 18.04 -19.45
C GLN A 113 12.29 17.80 -20.97
N GLU A 114 13.39 17.28 -21.51
CA GLU A 114 13.61 16.87 -22.89
C GLU A 114 12.59 15.83 -23.33
N THR A 115 12.48 14.72 -22.58
CA THR A 115 11.55 13.63 -22.87
C THR A 115 10.10 14.09 -22.84
N ARG A 116 9.74 14.93 -21.86
CA ARG A 116 8.39 15.49 -21.75
C ARG A 116 8.03 16.40 -22.93
N SER A 117 9.01 17.14 -23.45
CA SER A 117 8.81 18.05 -24.60
C SER A 117 8.58 17.26 -25.89
N VAL A 118 9.33 16.18 -26.09
CA VAL A 118 9.13 15.22 -27.20
C VAL A 118 7.76 14.57 -27.12
N LEU A 119 7.37 14.04 -25.95
CA LEU A 119 6.07 13.39 -25.74
C LEU A 119 4.89 14.34 -25.97
N GLU A 120 5.01 15.60 -25.56
CA GLU A 120 3.96 16.59 -25.78
C GLU A 120 3.79 16.90 -27.27
N TYR A 121 4.89 17.00 -28.03
CA TYR A 121 4.82 17.16 -29.48
C TYR A 121 4.24 15.91 -30.17
N MET A 122 4.58 14.70 -29.73
CA MET A 122 4.01 13.45 -30.26
C MET A 122 2.48 13.36 -30.12
N LYS A 123 1.87 14.05 -29.14
CA LYS A 123 0.40 14.13 -29.02
C LYS A 123 -0.24 14.97 -30.12
N THR A 124 0.49 15.92 -30.69
CA THR A 124 -0.01 16.80 -31.77
C THR A 124 0.04 16.12 -33.14
N ILE A 125 0.78 15.02 -33.27
CA ILE A 125 0.92 14.27 -34.52
C ILE A 125 -0.35 13.42 -34.78
N PRO A 126 -0.94 13.51 -35.99
CA PRO A 126 -2.13 12.75 -36.39
C PRO A 126 -2.00 11.23 -36.15
N SER A 127 -3.05 10.61 -35.61
CA SER A 127 -3.07 9.18 -35.24
C SER A 127 -2.90 8.22 -36.42
N ASN A 128 -3.13 8.67 -37.66
CA ASN A 128 -2.89 7.90 -38.88
C ASN A 128 -1.41 7.78 -39.27
N ILE A 129 -0.50 8.48 -38.58
CA ILE A 129 0.96 8.31 -38.71
C ILE A 129 1.49 7.44 -37.56
N LYS A 130 0.70 7.24 -36.49
CA LYS A 130 1.01 6.37 -35.34
C LYS A 130 0.73 4.89 -35.60
N TYR A 131 0.89 4.40 -36.84
CA TYR A 131 0.72 2.97 -37.11
C TYR A 131 1.93 2.18 -36.60
N LEU A 132 1.63 1.19 -35.77
CA LEU A 132 2.51 0.19 -35.11
C LEU A 132 3.10 0.60 -33.75
N ASN A 133 2.25 0.88 -32.75
CA ASN A 133 2.68 0.80 -31.35
C ASN A 133 1.66 0.18 -30.37
N ASP A 134 0.61 -0.50 -30.82
CA ASP A 134 -0.22 -1.32 -29.91
C ASP A 134 0.60 -2.46 -29.24
N THR A 135 1.73 -2.86 -29.84
CA THR A 135 2.63 -3.87 -29.27
C THR A 135 3.66 -3.32 -28.26
N ASN A 136 3.90 -2.00 -28.20
CA ASN A 136 4.92 -1.41 -27.31
C ASN A 136 4.33 -0.58 -26.17
N GLU A 137 3.04 -0.24 -26.19
CA GLU A 137 2.42 0.48 -25.05
C GLU A 137 2.31 -0.38 -23.79
N ASN A 138 2.36 -1.71 -23.91
CA ASN A 138 2.22 -2.63 -22.77
C ASN A 138 3.54 -3.31 -22.35
N ALA A 139 4.70 -2.91 -22.89
CA ALA A 139 5.98 -3.49 -22.48
C ALA A 139 6.31 -3.04 -21.06
N ALA A 140 6.29 -3.97 -20.11
CA ALA A 140 6.45 -3.69 -18.70
C ALA A 140 7.88 -3.27 -18.36
N THR A 141 8.15 -1.96 -18.46
CA THR A 141 9.50 -1.39 -18.42
C THR A 141 10.08 -1.30 -17.00
N GLU A 142 9.24 -1.39 -15.98
CA GLU A 142 9.64 -1.25 -14.57
C GLU A 142 9.56 -2.58 -13.80
N ILE A 143 10.54 -2.83 -12.93
CA ILE A 143 10.50 -3.96 -11.99
C ILE A 143 9.37 -3.73 -10.99
N TYR A 144 8.51 -4.73 -10.81
CA TYR A 144 7.42 -4.69 -9.85
C TYR A 144 7.92 -4.39 -8.43
N LYS A 145 7.21 -3.50 -7.73
CA LYS A 145 7.48 -3.13 -6.34
C LYS A 145 6.24 -3.37 -5.51
N ALA A 146 6.34 -4.31 -4.57
CA ALA A 146 5.26 -4.63 -3.65
C ALA A 146 4.85 -3.38 -2.82
N PRO A 147 3.54 -3.19 -2.57
CA PRO A 147 3.05 -2.11 -1.72
C PRO A 147 3.55 -2.28 -0.28
N ARG A 148 4.17 -1.22 0.28
CA ARG A 148 4.75 -1.25 1.65
C ARG A 148 3.90 -0.57 2.71
N SER A 149 2.82 0.09 2.32
CA SER A 149 1.97 0.90 3.20
C SER A 149 0.52 0.50 3.04
N GLU A 150 -0.24 0.55 4.14
CA GLU A 150 -1.69 0.28 4.15
C GLU A 150 -2.43 1.12 3.10
N GLU A 151 -2.11 2.41 2.97
CA GLU A 151 -2.79 3.30 2.02
C GLU A 151 -2.63 2.87 0.56
N ARG A 152 -1.40 2.53 0.15
CA ARG A 152 -1.12 2.02 -1.20
C ARG A 152 -1.79 0.67 -1.44
N MET A 153 -1.86 -0.18 -0.42
CA MET A 153 -2.55 -1.45 -0.54
C MET A 153 -4.05 -1.26 -0.70
N ILE A 154 -4.68 -0.38 0.08
CA ILE A 154 -6.11 -0.05 -0.04
C ILE A 154 -6.41 0.51 -1.44
N ALA A 155 -5.58 1.43 -1.95
CA ALA A 155 -5.74 1.95 -3.31
C ALA A 155 -5.68 0.84 -4.36
N LYS A 156 -4.80 -0.15 -4.18
CA LYS A 156 -4.65 -1.29 -5.09
C LYS A 156 -5.80 -2.29 -4.97
N ILE A 157 -6.30 -2.56 -3.77
CA ILE A 157 -7.52 -3.34 -3.54
C ILE A 157 -8.71 -2.69 -4.26
N ASN A 158 -8.89 -1.38 -4.08
CA ASN A 158 -10.00 -0.63 -4.68
C ASN A 158 -9.90 -0.51 -6.21
N ARG A 159 -8.71 -0.72 -6.80
CA ARG A 159 -8.56 -0.84 -8.26
C ARG A 159 -9.22 -2.12 -8.79
N TYR A 160 -9.18 -3.21 -8.04
CA TYR A 160 -9.59 -4.54 -8.51
C TYR A 160 -10.94 -5.03 -7.93
N ILE A 161 -11.45 -4.35 -6.90
CA ILE A 161 -12.65 -4.75 -6.17
C ILE A 161 -13.65 -3.60 -6.18
N LEU A 162 -14.86 -3.89 -6.69
CA LEU A 162 -15.95 -2.93 -6.80
C LEU A 162 -16.37 -2.38 -5.43
N ASP A 163 -16.67 -3.29 -4.48
CA ASP A 163 -16.99 -2.97 -3.09
C ASP A 163 -15.70 -2.97 -2.24
N GLY A 164 -14.83 -2.02 -2.54
CA GLY A 164 -13.52 -1.88 -1.91
C GLY A 164 -13.57 -1.47 -0.43
N ILE A 165 -12.38 -1.22 0.13
CA ILE A 165 -12.22 -0.78 1.53
C ILE A 165 -12.27 0.75 1.57
N ASP A 166 -13.17 1.29 2.38
CA ASP A 166 -13.20 2.71 2.72
C ASP A 166 -12.07 3.03 3.72
N LYS A 167 -11.17 3.93 3.32
CA LYS A 167 -10.02 4.36 4.13
C LYS A 167 -10.44 5.01 5.45
N GLU A 168 -11.57 5.73 5.46
CA GLU A 168 -12.05 6.43 6.66
C GLU A 168 -12.80 5.52 7.62
N LYS A 169 -13.34 4.40 7.13
CA LYS A 169 -14.19 3.47 7.89
C LYS A 169 -13.60 2.06 7.97
N ILE A 170 -12.27 1.95 8.01
CA ILE A 170 -11.61 0.65 8.07
C ILE A 170 -11.82 -0.04 9.42
N THR A 171 -12.35 -1.27 9.37
CA THR A 171 -12.51 -2.10 10.58
C THR A 171 -11.16 -2.70 11.02
N PRO A 172 -10.97 -3.03 12.32
CA PRO A 172 -9.76 -3.71 12.78
C PRO A 172 -9.46 -5.03 12.05
N ARG A 173 -10.52 -5.74 11.63
CA ARG A 173 -10.42 -6.96 10.83
C ARG A 173 -9.86 -6.66 9.44
N GLN A 174 -10.44 -5.70 8.71
CA GLN A 174 -9.95 -5.27 7.40
C GLN A 174 -8.52 -4.76 7.48
N LYS A 175 -8.16 -4.03 8.54
CA LYS A 175 -6.78 -3.59 8.76
C LYS A 175 -5.81 -4.77 8.89
N LYS A 176 -6.21 -5.85 9.58
CA LYS A 176 -5.42 -7.08 9.66
C LYS A 176 -5.30 -7.76 8.28
N GLU A 177 -6.40 -7.84 7.54
CA GLU A 177 -6.45 -8.43 6.20
C GLU A 177 -5.54 -7.68 5.20
N VAL A 178 -5.59 -6.35 5.20
CA VAL A 178 -4.71 -5.48 4.40
C VAL A 178 -3.23 -5.71 4.74
N ASN A 179 -2.90 -5.78 6.04
CA ASN A 179 -1.52 -6.02 6.47
C ASN A 179 -1.02 -7.43 6.10
N SER A 180 -1.88 -8.45 6.21
CA SER A 180 -1.55 -9.80 5.76
C SER A 180 -1.31 -9.83 4.24
N LEU A 181 -2.16 -9.16 3.45
CA LEU A 181 -2.01 -9.07 1.99
C LEU A 181 -0.68 -8.40 1.59
N ILE A 182 -0.25 -7.37 2.32
CA ILE A 182 1.06 -6.73 2.12
C ILE A 182 2.17 -7.78 2.27
N GLY A 183 2.08 -8.62 3.30
CA GLY A 183 3.01 -9.73 3.51
C GLY A 183 3.01 -10.72 2.35
N TYR A 184 1.83 -11.11 1.86
CA TYR A 184 1.69 -12.10 0.79
C TYR A 184 2.26 -11.60 -0.55
N MET A 185 1.97 -10.36 -0.92
CA MET A 185 2.45 -9.76 -2.18
C MET A 185 3.95 -9.40 -2.16
N ASN A 186 4.56 -9.36 -0.97
CA ASN A 186 5.98 -9.13 -0.79
C ASN A 186 6.79 -10.44 -0.67
N THR A 187 6.15 -11.60 -0.86
CA THR A 187 6.87 -12.88 -0.90
C THR A 187 7.77 -12.94 -2.14
N TYR A 188 8.89 -13.67 -2.01
CA TYR A 188 9.84 -13.85 -3.11
C TYR A 188 9.17 -14.46 -4.33
N ARG A 189 8.36 -15.51 -4.14
CA ARG A 189 7.68 -16.22 -5.22
C ARG A 189 6.72 -15.32 -5.98
N PHE A 190 5.92 -14.52 -5.27
CA PHE A 190 5.02 -13.55 -5.88
C PHE A 190 5.80 -12.53 -6.74
N THR A 191 6.83 -11.93 -6.14
CA THR A 191 7.65 -10.90 -6.80
C THR A 191 8.39 -11.45 -8.01
N HIS A 192 8.91 -12.67 -7.91
CA HIS A 192 9.57 -13.33 -9.03
C HIS A 192 8.57 -13.59 -10.17
N GLN A 193 7.41 -14.19 -9.86
CA GLN A 193 6.42 -14.56 -10.86
C GLN A 193 5.86 -13.36 -11.63
N ILE A 194 5.49 -12.28 -10.94
CA ILE A 194 4.93 -11.09 -11.61
C ILE A 194 5.95 -10.40 -12.52
N ASN A 195 7.24 -10.47 -12.19
CA ASN A 195 8.31 -9.90 -13.00
C ASN A 195 8.68 -10.75 -14.22
N LEU A 196 8.20 -12.00 -14.33
CA LEU A 196 8.40 -12.84 -15.52
C LEU A 196 7.49 -12.44 -16.69
N TYR A 197 6.42 -11.70 -16.43
CA TYR A 197 5.54 -11.22 -17.49
C TYR A 197 6.12 -9.96 -18.12
N ASP A 198 6.25 -9.97 -19.44
CA ASP A 198 6.71 -8.83 -20.24
C ASP A 198 5.56 -7.88 -20.59
N ASP A 199 4.32 -8.38 -20.67
CA ASP A 199 3.10 -7.60 -20.93
C ASP A 199 2.52 -7.05 -19.60
N GLU A 200 2.25 -5.75 -19.56
CA GLU A 200 1.62 -5.07 -18.44
C GLU A 200 0.20 -5.59 -18.16
N ASN A 201 -0.55 -5.98 -19.21
CA ASN A 201 -1.88 -6.57 -19.06
C ASN A 201 -1.81 -7.91 -18.32
N ASP A 202 -0.82 -8.75 -18.64
CA ASP A 202 -0.60 -10.02 -17.96
C ASP A 202 -0.18 -9.81 -16.50
N ARG A 203 0.67 -8.80 -16.23
CA ARG A 203 1.01 -8.40 -14.85
C ARG A 203 -0.22 -7.96 -14.07
N GLU A 204 -1.04 -7.10 -14.65
CA GLU A 204 -2.26 -6.61 -14.02
C GLU A 204 -3.28 -7.74 -13.81
N LEU A 205 -3.41 -8.65 -14.78
CA LEU A 205 -4.28 -9.81 -14.68
C LEU A 205 -3.83 -10.78 -13.58
N PHE A 206 -2.53 -11.06 -13.49
CA PHE A 206 -1.94 -11.86 -12.41
C PHE A 206 -2.22 -11.24 -11.05
N GLU A 207 -1.89 -9.95 -10.89
CA GLU A 207 -2.00 -9.24 -9.63
C GLU A 207 -3.45 -9.08 -9.19
N SER A 208 -4.33 -8.68 -10.10
CA SER A 208 -5.76 -8.53 -9.82
C SER A 208 -6.39 -9.86 -9.42
N SER A 209 -6.04 -10.96 -10.07
CA SER A 209 -6.52 -12.30 -9.73
C SER A 209 -6.09 -12.68 -8.32
N PHE A 210 -4.80 -12.50 -7.99
CA PHE A 210 -4.29 -12.81 -6.66
C PHE A 210 -4.97 -11.96 -5.57
N VAL A 211 -5.08 -10.64 -5.76
CA VAL A 211 -5.72 -9.73 -4.80
C VAL A 211 -7.18 -10.11 -4.59
N ARG A 212 -7.95 -10.34 -5.66
CA ARG A 212 -9.38 -10.72 -5.56
C ARG A 212 -9.58 -12.02 -4.79
N TYR A 213 -8.66 -12.96 -4.87
CA TYR A 213 -8.75 -14.22 -4.14
C TYR A 213 -8.28 -14.15 -2.69
N THR A 214 -7.52 -13.13 -2.28
CA THR A 214 -6.82 -13.14 -0.99
C THR A 214 -7.08 -11.92 -0.09
N TYR A 215 -7.66 -10.83 -0.60
CA TYR A 215 -7.80 -9.56 0.14
C TYR A 215 -8.60 -9.66 1.44
N ASP A 216 -9.51 -10.61 1.56
CA ASP A 216 -10.39 -10.84 2.71
C ASP A 216 -9.90 -11.98 3.63
N LYS A 217 -8.62 -12.38 3.49
CA LYS A 217 -8.05 -13.54 4.17
C LYS A 217 -6.78 -13.14 4.91
N SER A 218 -6.89 -12.96 6.23
CA SER A 218 -5.74 -12.61 7.08
C SER A 218 -4.97 -13.82 7.63
N ASP A 219 -5.48 -15.03 7.37
CA ASP A 219 -5.12 -16.29 8.02
C ASP A 219 -4.49 -17.32 7.08
N LEU A 220 -4.08 -16.90 5.87
CA LEU A 220 -3.47 -17.81 4.91
C LEU A 220 -2.10 -18.30 5.37
N THR A 221 -1.87 -19.60 5.23
CA THR A 221 -0.55 -20.21 5.41
C THR A 221 0.34 -19.94 4.19
N GLN A 222 1.66 -20.15 4.32
CA GLN A 222 2.57 -19.98 3.20
C GLN A 222 2.23 -20.92 2.03
N GLU A 223 1.83 -22.17 2.31
CA GLU A 223 1.41 -23.13 1.28
C GLU A 223 0.14 -22.67 0.54
N GLU A 224 -0.83 -22.09 1.26
CA GLU A 224 -2.06 -21.54 0.65
C GLU A 224 -1.72 -20.31 -0.21
N VAL A 225 -0.83 -19.43 0.26
CA VAL A 225 -0.34 -18.28 -0.52
C VAL A 225 0.31 -18.74 -1.82
N ASP A 226 1.18 -19.75 -1.75
CA ASP A 226 1.84 -20.33 -2.90
C ASP A 226 0.86 -20.98 -3.90
N GLN A 227 -0.18 -21.64 -3.40
CA GLN A 227 -1.25 -22.19 -4.24
C GLN A 227 -2.10 -21.09 -4.89
N TYR A 228 -2.38 -19.98 -4.20
CA TYR A 228 -3.04 -18.83 -4.81
C TYR A 228 -2.18 -18.14 -5.88
N ILE A 229 -0.85 -18.13 -5.71
CA ILE A 229 0.07 -17.66 -6.77
C ILE A 229 -0.06 -18.55 -8.00
N VAL A 230 -0.04 -19.88 -7.83
CA VAL A 230 -0.22 -20.83 -8.95
C VAL A 230 -1.58 -20.64 -9.62
N LEU A 231 -2.64 -20.45 -8.83
CA LEU A 231 -3.98 -20.19 -9.36
C LEU A 231 -4.01 -18.91 -10.22
N ALA A 232 -3.39 -17.83 -9.75
CA ALA A 232 -3.29 -16.58 -10.52
C ALA A 232 -2.47 -16.74 -11.81
N THR A 233 -1.38 -17.53 -11.77
CA THR A 233 -0.61 -17.88 -12.98
C THR A 233 -1.45 -18.63 -14.01
N GLU A 234 -2.26 -19.61 -13.57
CA GLU A 234 -3.16 -20.34 -14.47
C GLU A 234 -4.22 -19.43 -15.11
N VAL A 235 -4.68 -18.38 -14.42
CA VAL A 235 -5.60 -17.38 -15.02
C VAL A 235 -4.93 -16.64 -16.18
N VAL A 236 -3.68 -16.23 -16.04
CA VAL A 236 -2.93 -15.58 -17.13
C VAL A 236 -2.69 -16.53 -18.29
N ILE A 237 -2.27 -17.77 -18.01
CA ILE A 237 -2.07 -18.81 -19.04
C ILE A 237 -3.37 -19.04 -19.82
N SER A 238 -4.51 -19.13 -19.13
CA SER A 238 -5.82 -19.29 -19.77
C SER A 238 -6.16 -18.14 -20.71
N SER A 239 -5.84 -16.89 -20.33
CA SER A 239 -6.04 -15.71 -21.17
C SER A 239 -5.15 -15.74 -22.43
N SER A 240 -3.87 -16.08 -22.28
CA SER A 240 -2.93 -16.21 -23.41
C SER A 240 -3.36 -17.31 -24.41
N ILE A 241 -3.82 -18.46 -23.91
CA ILE A 241 -4.36 -19.53 -24.77
C ILE A 241 -5.62 -19.03 -25.49
N GLN A 242 -6.49 -18.26 -24.82
CA GLN A 242 -7.69 -17.70 -25.44
C GLN A 242 -7.36 -16.71 -26.56
N GLN A 243 -6.36 -15.84 -26.38
CA GLN A 243 -5.85 -14.97 -27.45
C GLN A 243 -5.31 -15.80 -28.62
N THR A 244 -4.57 -16.86 -28.35
CA THR A 244 -4.04 -17.77 -29.38
C THR A 244 -5.17 -18.42 -30.19
N ILE A 245 -6.24 -18.88 -29.51
CA ILE A 245 -7.44 -19.43 -30.17
C ILE A 245 -8.08 -18.40 -31.09
N THR A 246 -8.22 -17.15 -30.66
CA THR A 246 -8.78 -16.06 -31.50
C THR A 246 -7.91 -15.81 -32.74
N THR A 247 -6.58 -15.75 -32.58
CA THR A 247 -5.65 -15.57 -33.71
C THR A 247 -5.72 -16.71 -34.71
N LEU A 248 -5.74 -17.97 -34.24
CA LEU A 248 -5.90 -19.14 -35.10
C LEU A 248 -7.24 -19.13 -35.83
N GLN A 249 -8.32 -18.72 -35.17
CA GLN A 249 -9.64 -18.60 -35.81
C GLN A 249 -9.63 -17.56 -36.94
N ASN A 250 -9.04 -16.39 -36.70
CA ASN A 250 -8.92 -15.35 -37.73
C ASN A 250 -8.12 -15.84 -38.94
N GLN A 251 -7.04 -16.58 -38.73
CA GLN A 251 -6.23 -17.17 -39.82
C GLN A 251 -7.02 -18.23 -40.62
N ILE A 252 -7.82 -19.06 -39.94
CA ILE A 252 -8.71 -20.03 -40.59
C ILE A 252 -9.72 -19.31 -41.48
N ASP A 253 -10.33 -18.23 -40.97
CA ASP A 253 -11.37 -17.49 -41.69
C ASP A 253 -10.79 -16.81 -42.94
N ILE A 254 -9.60 -16.20 -42.85
CA ILE A 254 -8.89 -15.59 -43.99
C ILE A 254 -8.57 -16.64 -45.06
N ALA A 255 -7.95 -17.76 -44.67
CA ALA A 255 -7.57 -18.82 -45.61
C ALA A 255 -8.80 -19.44 -46.32
N THR A 256 -9.91 -19.56 -45.58
CA THR A 256 -11.17 -20.07 -46.13
C THR A 256 -11.80 -19.09 -47.12
N GLN A 257 -11.68 -17.78 -46.88
CA GLN A 257 -12.18 -16.74 -47.80
C GLN A 257 -11.32 -16.60 -49.07
N GLU A 258 -9.99 -16.76 -48.97
CA GLU A 258 -9.06 -16.59 -50.09
C GLU A 258 -8.98 -17.82 -51.01
N ASP A 259 -8.76 -19.03 -50.47
CA ASP A 259 -8.53 -20.25 -51.27
C ASP A 259 -9.78 -21.16 -51.33
N GLY A 260 -10.85 -20.82 -50.60
CA GLY A 260 -12.07 -21.65 -50.50
C GLY A 260 -11.85 -22.99 -49.80
N LYS A 261 -10.64 -23.24 -49.25
CA LYS A 261 -10.25 -24.48 -48.59
C LYS A 261 -10.02 -24.24 -47.11
N ILE A 262 -10.49 -25.20 -46.30
CA ILE A 262 -10.29 -25.19 -44.85
C ILE A 262 -8.86 -25.68 -44.55
N PRO A 263 -8.00 -24.86 -43.92
CA PRO A 263 -6.63 -25.26 -43.56
C PRO A 263 -6.65 -26.21 -42.37
N MET A 264 -6.64 -27.53 -42.64
CA MET A 264 -6.78 -28.57 -41.61
C MET A 264 -5.74 -28.48 -40.49
N THR A 265 -4.50 -28.08 -40.82
CA THR A 265 -3.42 -27.90 -39.83
C THR A 265 -3.74 -26.82 -38.79
N LEU A 266 -4.35 -25.70 -39.21
CA LEU A 266 -4.77 -24.62 -38.31
C LEU A 266 -5.98 -25.06 -37.47
N VAL A 267 -6.89 -25.85 -38.04
CA VAL A 267 -8.03 -26.42 -37.32
C VAL A 267 -7.57 -27.39 -36.23
N GLU A 268 -6.60 -28.25 -36.52
CA GLU A 268 -5.99 -29.16 -35.54
C GLU A 268 -5.24 -28.40 -34.43
N ALA A 269 -4.48 -27.36 -34.78
CA ALA A 269 -3.83 -26.48 -33.80
C ALA A 269 -4.86 -25.77 -32.90
N SER A 270 -5.95 -25.25 -33.48
CA SER A 270 -7.05 -24.61 -32.73
C SER A 270 -7.74 -25.59 -31.79
N SER A 271 -7.99 -26.82 -32.24
CA SER A 271 -8.56 -27.89 -31.41
C SER A 271 -7.65 -28.23 -30.23
N THR A 272 -6.34 -28.31 -30.46
CA THR A 272 -5.33 -28.56 -29.42
C THR A 272 -5.30 -27.44 -28.40
N ALA A 273 -5.25 -26.18 -28.84
CA ALA A 273 -5.29 -25.01 -27.96
C ALA A 273 -6.59 -24.96 -27.12
N ARG A 274 -7.75 -25.30 -27.71
CA ARG A 274 -9.02 -25.40 -26.97
C ARG A 274 -9.00 -26.50 -25.91
N LYS A 275 -8.33 -27.63 -26.18
CA LYS A 275 -8.14 -28.69 -25.18
C LYS A 275 -7.24 -28.22 -24.02
N GLU A 276 -6.12 -27.56 -24.32
CA GLU A 276 -5.23 -26.99 -23.32
C GLU A 276 -5.93 -25.93 -22.45
N TYR A 277 -6.77 -25.08 -23.07
CA TYR A 277 -7.61 -24.12 -22.35
C TYR A 277 -8.56 -24.83 -21.38
N ASN A 278 -9.29 -25.85 -21.84
CA ASN A 278 -10.20 -26.62 -20.99
C ASN A 278 -9.45 -27.29 -19.83
N ASP A 279 -8.27 -27.85 -20.08
CA ASP A 279 -7.43 -28.45 -19.05
C ASP A 279 -6.96 -27.41 -18.02
N CYS A 280 -6.62 -26.20 -18.46
CA CYS A 280 -6.29 -25.07 -17.59
C CYS A 280 -7.48 -24.67 -16.69
N VAL A 281 -8.67 -24.47 -17.28
CA VAL A 281 -9.90 -24.15 -16.53
C VAL A 281 -10.22 -25.25 -15.50
N ASN A 282 -10.05 -26.52 -15.88
CA ASN A 282 -10.25 -27.64 -14.97
C ASN A 282 -9.24 -27.63 -13.80
N ARG A 283 -7.97 -27.29 -14.05
CA ARG A 283 -6.97 -27.13 -12.98
C ARG A 283 -7.33 -25.99 -12.04
N GLN A 284 -7.76 -24.83 -12.58
CA GLN A 284 -8.20 -23.70 -11.77
C GLN A 284 -9.38 -24.06 -10.86
N GLN A 285 -10.40 -24.73 -11.40
CA GLN A 285 -11.57 -25.16 -10.62
C GLN A 285 -11.18 -26.11 -9.48
N LYS A 286 -10.31 -27.10 -9.76
CA LYS A 286 -9.82 -28.05 -8.75
C LYS A 286 -9.04 -27.36 -7.65
N LEU A 287 -8.07 -26.50 -8.01
CA LEU A 287 -7.27 -25.73 -7.05
C LEU A 287 -8.15 -24.85 -6.17
N LEU A 288 -9.14 -24.16 -6.76
CA LEU A 288 -10.05 -23.30 -6.01
C LEU A 288 -10.91 -24.09 -5.02
N GLN A 289 -11.43 -25.25 -5.42
CA GLN A 289 -12.19 -26.12 -4.53
C GLN A 289 -11.32 -26.66 -3.40
N ASP A 290 -10.12 -27.15 -3.70
CA ASP A 290 -9.19 -27.69 -2.71
C ASP A 290 -8.80 -26.62 -1.67
N LEU A 291 -8.49 -25.40 -2.12
CA LEU A 291 -8.18 -24.26 -1.25
C LEU A 291 -9.35 -23.92 -0.33
N LYS A 292 -10.58 -23.92 -0.87
CA LYS A 292 -11.79 -23.63 -0.10
C LYS A 292 -12.04 -24.70 0.97
N VAL A 293 -11.93 -25.97 0.62
CA VAL A 293 -12.19 -27.09 1.53
C VAL A 293 -11.13 -27.14 2.63
N LYS A 294 -9.84 -27.12 2.28
CA LYS A 294 -8.73 -27.18 3.26
C LYS A 294 -8.80 -26.03 4.27
N ARG A 295 -9.07 -24.81 3.80
CA ARG A 295 -9.23 -23.65 4.70
C ARG A 295 -10.44 -23.80 5.61
N SER A 296 -11.58 -24.26 5.07
CA SER A 296 -12.80 -24.49 5.86
C SER A 296 -12.59 -25.53 6.96
N GLU A 297 -11.93 -26.65 6.64
CA GLU A 297 -11.61 -27.69 7.62
C GLU A 297 -10.67 -27.18 8.72
N ARG A 298 -9.64 -26.41 8.35
CA ARG A 298 -8.71 -25.79 9.31
C ARG A 298 -9.43 -24.82 10.24
N LEU A 299 -10.27 -23.95 9.69
CA LEU A 299 -11.04 -22.98 10.47
C LEU A 299 -12.04 -23.68 11.39
N SER A 300 -12.72 -24.73 10.91
CA SER A 300 -13.64 -25.55 11.71
C SER A 300 -12.93 -26.21 12.90
N LYS A 301 -11.70 -26.73 12.72
CA LYS A 301 -10.88 -27.27 13.81
C LYS A 301 -10.53 -26.20 14.84
N GLN A 302 -10.08 -25.03 14.42
CA GLN A 302 -9.77 -23.92 15.32
C GLN A 302 -11.00 -23.44 16.12
N VAL A 303 -12.17 -23.37 15.48
CA VAL A 303 -13.42 -23.01 16.16
C VAL A 303 -13.78 -24.03 17.24
N LYS A 304 -13.63 -25.33 16.96
CA LYS A 304 -13.87 -26.41 17.93
C LYS A 304 -12.89 -26.36 19.11
N GLU A 305 -11.62 -26.11 18.84
CA GLU A 305 -10.59 -25.96 19.88
C GLU A 305 -10.86 -24.74 20.78
N ASN A 306 -11.21 -23.60 20.20
CA ASN A 306 -11.55 -22.39 20.95
C ASN A 306 -12.81 -22.59 21.84
N ALA A 307 -13.82 -23.30 21.33
CA ALA A 307 -14.99 -23.65 22.13
C ALA A 307 -14.62 -24.56 23.31
N SER A 308 -13.71 -25.52 23.10
CA SER A 308 -13.19 -26.37 24.19
C SER A 308 -12.45 -25.56 25.25
N ILE A 309 -11.60 -24.60 24.85
CA ILE A 309 -10.89 -23.72 25.78
C ILE A 309 -11.87 -22.85 26.57
N LEU A 310 -12.88 -22.27 25.91
CA LEU A 310 -13.93 -21.50 26.59
C LEU A 310 -14.67 -22.34 27.63
N ASN A 311 -15.01 -23.58 27.28
CA ASN A 311 -15.64 -24.52 28.22
C ASN A 311 -14.74 -24.80 29.43
N LEU A 312 -13.42 -24.99 29.23
CA LEU A 312 -12.47 -25.19 30.33
C LEU A 312 -12.37 -23.96 31.23
N VAL A 313 -12.34 -22.75 30.66
CA VAL A 313 -12.33 -21.49 31.42
C VAL A 313 -13.62 -21.32 32.21
N GLU A 314 -14.77 -21.70 31.65
CA GLU A 314 -16.05 -21.66 32.33
C GLU A 314 -16.10 -22.67 33.49
N MET A 315 -15.65 -23.91 33.28
CA MET A 315 -15.51 -24.91 34.34
C MET A 315 -14.58 -24.42 35.46
N TRP A 316 -13.48 -23.75 35.13
CA TRP A 316 -12.56 -23.20 36.13
C TRP A 316 -13.19 -22.06 36.95
N LYS A 317 -13.94 -21.16 36.30
CA LYS A 317 -14.72 -20.11 37.00
C LYS A 317 -15.79 -20.69 37.92
N GLN A 318 -16.46 -21.76 37.50
CA GLN A 318 -17.44 -22.47 38.31
C GLN A 318 -16.78 -23.10 39.54
N GLU A 319 -15.61 -23.73 39.37
CA GLU A 319 -14.85 -24.32 40.47
C GLU A 319 -14.37 -23.26 41.47
N GLU A 320 -13.84 -22.12 41.01
CA GLU A 320 -13.45 -21.01 41.90
C GLU A 320 -14.66 -20.48 42.69
N SER A 321 -15.82 -20.37 42.04
CA SER A 321 -17.07 -19.95 42.68
C SER A 321 -17.54 -20.96 43.73
N ARG A 322 -17.42 -22.26 43.45
CA ARG A 322 -17.72 -23.35 44.39
C ARG A 322 -16.82 -23.30 45.62
N GLN A 323 -15.53 -23.05 45.45
CA GLN A 323 -14.58 -22.91 46.56
C GLN A 323 -14.93 -21.71 47.47
N LYS A 324 -15.33 -20.58 46.87
CA LYS A 324 -15.81 -19.41 47.64
C LYS A 324 -17.06 -19.74 48.47
N LEU A 325 -18.01 -20.45 47.88
CA LEU A 325 -19.23 -20.89 48.58
C LEU A 325 -18.92 -21.83 49.76
N LEU A 326 -18.02 -22.80 49.57
CA LEU A 326 -17.57 -23.67 50.66
C LEU A 326 -16.93 -22.89 51.79
N LYS A 327 -16.06 -21.92 51.47
CA LYS A 327 -15.42 -21.07 52.47
C LYS A 327 -16.43 -20.22 53.26
N ILE A 328 -17.47 -19.70 52.59
CA ILE A 328 -18.58 -18.99 53.25
C ILE A 328 -19.37 -19.95 54.16
N ALA A 329 -19.62 -21.17 53.72
CA ALA A 329 -20.31 -22.18 54.52
C ALA A 329 -19.50 -22.58 55.77
N GLU A 330 -18.18 -22.74 55.66
CA GLU A 330 -17.28 -22.96 56.80
C GLU A 330 -17.26 -21.79 57.76
N LEU A 331 -17.18 -20.55 57.25
CA LEU A 331 -17.27 -19.34 58.07
C LEU A 331 -18.59 -19.29 58.84
N ARG A 332 -19.72 -19.55 58.17
CA ARG A 332 -21.04 -19.63 58.83
C ARG A 332 -21.08 -20.71 59.90
N LYS A 333 -20.55 -21.91 59.62
CA LYS A 333 -20.47 -23.01 60.60
C LYS A 333 -19.64 -22.64 61.82
N ASN A 334 -18.51 -21.95 61.62
CA ASN A 334 -17.67 -21.46 62.71
C ASN A 334 -18.37 -20.38 63.54
N THR A 335 -19.09 -19.45 62.91
CA THR A 335 -19.90 -18.46 63.63
C THR A 335 -21.00 -19.14 64.46
N ILE A 336 -21.71 -20.10 63.88
CA ILE A 336 -22.72 -20.89 64.61
C ILE A 336 -22.06 -21.65 65.77
N LYS A 337 -20.88 -22.24 65.57
CA LYS A 337 -20.15 -22.94 66.63
C LYS A 337 -19.79 -21.99 67.78
N LYS A 338 -19.28 -20.79 67.48
CA LYS A 338 -19.03 -19.76 68.49
C LYS A 338 -20.30 -19.32 69.21
N GLU A 339 -21.41 -19.21 68.49
CA GLU A 339 -22.71 -18.87 69.06
C GLU A 339 -23.24 -19.98 69.97
N ILE A 340 -23.06 -21.25 69.59
CA ILE A 340 -23.39 -22.41 70.42
C ILE A 340 -22.50 -22.46 71.66
N GLU A 341 -21.20 -22.21 71.52
CA GLU A 341 -20.28 -22.13 72.66
C GLU A 341 -20.69 -21.00 73.61
N ARG A 342 -21.06 -19.83 73.08
CA ARG A 342 -21.60 -18.70 73.86
C ARG A 342 -22.90 -19.05 74.60
N LEU A 343 -23.83 -19.72 73.93
CA LEU A 343 -25.10 -20.16 74.54
C LEU A 343 -24.89 -21.33 75.52
N GLY A 344 -23.87 -22.16 75.29
CA GLY A 344 -23.49 -23.28 76.14
C GLY A 344 -22.73 -22.87 77.40
N THR A 345 -21.98 -21.77 77.35
CA THR A 345 -21.54 -21.03 78.54
C THR A 345 -22.78 -20.44 79.19
N MET A 346 -23.40 -21.23 80.06
CA MET A 346 -24.56 -20.93 80.88
C MET A 346 -24.30 -19.78 81.89
N ASP A 347 -23.28 -18.95 81.69
CA ASP A 347 -22.84 -17.91 82.61
C ASP A 347 -23.80 -16.71 82.60
N GLU A 348 -24.38 -16.36 81.44
CA GLU A 348 -25.40 -15.31 81.36
C GLU A 348 -26.74 -15.78 81.96
N LEU A 349 -27.09 -17.06 81.78
CA LEU A 349 -28.24 -17.69 82.43
C LEU A 349 -28.02 -17.88 83.93
N LYS A 350 -26.82 -18.28 84.36
CA LYS A 350 -26.44 -18.38 85.78
C LYS A 350 -26.43 -17.01 86.44
N ALA A 351 -25.84 -15.99 85.83
CA ALA A 351 -25.84 -14.64 86.38
C ALA A 351 -27.26 -14.10 86.55
N ARG A 352 -28.15 -14.34 85.57
CA ARG A 352 -29.56 -13.96 85.63
C ARG A 352 -30.38 -14.77 86.65
N ILE A 353 -30.09 -16.06 86.84
CA ILE A 353 -30.75 -16.93 87.84
C ILE A 353 -30.22 -16.64 89.26
N LEU A 354 -28.93 -16.35 89.41
CA LEU A 354 -28.27 -16.01 90.68
C LEU A 354 -28.50 -14.55 91.10
N GLY A 355 -29.12 -13.73 90.25
CA GLY A 355 -29.46 -12.35 90.55
C GLY A 355 -28.25 -11.41 90.63
N ILE A 356 -27.13 -11.78 90.02
CA ILE A 356 -25.89 -11.01 90.05
C ILE A 356 -25.97 -9.95 88.93
N SER A 357 -26.06 -8.68 89.31
CA SER A 357 -26.04 -7.56 88.36
C SER A 357 -24.61 -7.15 88.02
N GLU A 358 -24.42 -6.43 86.91
CA GLU A 358 -23.11 -5.95 86.46
C GLU A 358 -22.43 -5.06 87.53
N ASP A 359 -23.25 -4.31 88.30
CA ASP A 359 -22.81 -3.46 89.41
C ASP A 359 -22.34 -4.25 90.64
N ASP A 360 -22.84 -5.47 90.87
CA ASP A 360 -22.45 -6.32 92.01
C ASP A 360 -21.07 -6.96 91.81
N ILE A 361 -20.65 -7.15 90.56
CA ILE A 361 -19.32 -7.71 90.22
C ILE A 361 -18.25 -6.62 90.21
N LEU A 362 -18.61 -5.41 89.78
CA LEU A 362 -17.66 -4.29 89.64
C LEU A 362 -17.38 -3.57 90.97
N ASN A 363 -18.28 -3.65 91.96
CA ASN A 363 -18.12 -2.99 93.26
C ASN A 363 -17.91 -3.97 94.45
N GLY A 364 -17.65 -5.24 94.16
CA GLY A 364 -17.44 -6.32 95.15
C GLY A 364 -15.99 -6.54 95.55
#